data_AF-C9LX33-F1
#
_entry.id   AF-C9LX33-F1
#
_cell.length_a   1.000
_cell.length_b   1.000
_cell.length_c   1.000
_cell.angle_alpha   90.00
_cell.angle_beta   90.00
_cell.angle_gamma   90.00
#
_symmetry.space_group_name_H-M   'P 1'
#
loop_
_entity.id
_entity.type
_entity.pdbx_description
1 polymer ?
#
loop_
_entity_poly.entity_id
_entity_poly.type
_entity_poly.pdbx_seq_one_letter_code
_entity_poly.pdbx_strand_id
1 'polypeptide(L)'
;MLHLDCTFAPNKKEYIERYGGADDAAPGWDASDAALKKIYPNTAERHYGTIIKFMLGGKDPLDGISIYDNSEQEFHRYVVSYGMSELYYDLDSADKEFSGWGYEFTMRIVPFADDKDAENKDGSMAYNEPRWVINLMQNIARYVYDTGNYGSV
;
A
#
# COMPACT_ATOMS: atom_id res chain seq x y z
N MET A 1 9.28 5.41 11.12
CA MET A 1 9.30 4.58 9.90
C MET A 1 8.80 3.21 10.30
N LEU A 2 7.62 2.82 9.85
CA LEU A 2 7.20 1.42 10.00
C LEU A 2 8.10 0.62 9.07
N HIS A 3 9.00 -0.19 9.62
CA HIS A 3 9.52 -1.34 8.88
C HIS A 3 8.33 -2.28 8.73
N LEU A 4 7.56 -2.10 7.67
CA LEU A 4 6.93 -3.24 7.03
C LEU A 4 8.14 -4.12 6.68
N ASP A 5 8.30 -5.27 7.33
CA ASP A 5 9.37 -6.22 7.01
C ASP A 5 9.15 -6.72 5.58
N CYS A 6 9.56 -5.90 4.61
CA CYS A 6 9.67 -6.24 3.19
C CYS A 6 10.91 -7.11 2.93
N THR A 7 11.62 -7.49 4.00
CA THR A 7 12.84 -8.32 4.05
C THR A 7 12.57 -9.82 4.04
N PHE A 8 11.30 -10.24 3.98
CA PHE A 8 10.94 -11.66 3.90
C PHE A 8 10.51 -12.00 2.47
N ALA A 9 11.47 -12.10 1.55
CA ALA A 9 11.24 -12.91 0.36
C ALA A 9 11.20 -14.38 0.83
N PRO A 10 10.05 -15.08 0.72
CA PRO A 10 9.99 -16.49 1.08
C PRO A 10 10.96 -17.28 0.19
N ASN A 11 11.51 -18.38 0.72
CA ASN A 11 12.29 -19.31 -0.10
C ASN A 11 11.47 -19.69 -1.34
N LYS A 12 12.11 -19.69 -2.52
CA LYS A 12 11.46 -20.02 -3.80
C LYS A 12 10.54 -21.24 -3.78
N LYS A 13 10.90 -22.30 -3.05
CA LYS A 13 10.05 -23.50 -2.89
C LYS A 13 8.73 -23.19 -2.19
N GLU A 14 8.79 -22.50 -1.05
CA GLU A 14 7.60 -22.11 -0.28
C GLU A 14 6.73 -21.12 -1.06
N TYR A 15 7.37 -20.21 -1.81
CA TYR A 15 6.67 -19.24 -2.65
C TYR A 15 5.85 -19.91 -3.75
N ILE A 16 6.43 -20.91 -4.45
CA ILE A 16 5.72 -21.72 -5.44
C ILE A 16 4.60 -22.52 -4.79
N GLU A 17 4.86 -23.22 -3.69
CA GLU A 17 3.85 -24.04 -3.00
C GLU A 17 2.64 -23.22 -2.55
N ARG A 18 2.87 -21.97 -2.14
CA ARG A 18 1.83 -21.08 -1.62
C ARG A 18 1.08 -20.31 -2.71
N TYR A 19 1.77 -19.83 -3.74
CA TYR A 19 1.21 -18.88 -4.71
C TYR A 19 1.28 -19.33 -6.17
N GLY A 20 2.13 -20.29 -6.52
CA GLY A 20 2.47 -20.64 -7.91
C GLY A 20 1.35 -21.27 -8.74
N GLY A 21 0.19 -21.55 -8.15
CA GLY A 21 -0.99 -22.08 -8.85
C GLY A 21 -2.18 -21.14 -8.92
N ALA A 22 -2.07 -19.90 -8.42
CA ALA A 22 -3.15 -18.92 -8.40
C ALA A 22 -2.83 -17.75 -9.35
N ASP A 23 -3.66 -17.59 -10.40
CA ASP A 23 -3.47 -16.59 -11.45
C ASP A 23 -3.59 -15.14 -10.94
N ASP A 24 -4.25 -14.93 -9.79
CA ASP A 24 -4.45 -13.65 -9.13
C ASP A 24 -3.67 -13.49 -7.83
N ALA A 25 -2.65 -14.34 -7.61
CA ALA A 25 -1.84 -14.29 -6.40
C ALA A 25 -1.16 -12.93 -6.21
N ALA A 26 -1.39 -12.32 -5.04
CA ALA A 26 -0.84 -11.02 -4.65
C ALA A 26 -0.05 -11.13 -3.32
N PRO A 27 1.08 -11.86 -3.29
CA PRO A 27 1.83 -12.13 -2.06
C PRO A 27 2.35 -10.87 -1.35
N GLY A 28 2.74 -9.82 -2.08
CA GLY A 28 3.16 -8.56 -1.49
C GLY A 28 2.00 -7.79 -0.86
N TRP A 29 0.81 -7.90 -1.48
CA TRP A 29 -0.42 -7.38 -0.92
C TRP A 29 -0.79 -8.11 0.38
N ASP A 30 -0.80 -9.44 0.36
CA ASP A 30 -1.08 -10.28 1.53
C ASP A 30 -0.13 -9.99 2.70
N ALA A 31 1.17 -9.81 2.40
CA ALA A 31 2.18 -9.47 3.40
C ALA A 31 1.92 -8.11 4.04
N SER A 32 1.59 -7.10 3.22
CA SER A 32 1.26 -5.75 3.69
C SER A 32 0.01 -5.75 4.57
N ASP A 33 -1.06 -6.43 4.12
CA ASP A 33 -2.31 -6.56 4.88
C ASP A 33 -2.10 -7.33 6.19
N ALA A 34 -1.30 -8.39 6.18
CA ALA A 34 -0.96 -9.14 7.39
C ALA A 34 -0.18 -8.29 8.41
N ALA A 35 0.72 -7.42 7.96
CA ALA A 35 1.44 -6.49 8.82
C ALA A 35 0.52 -5.41 9.38
N LEU A 36 -0.34 -4.81 8.53
CA LEU A 36 -1.29 -3.78 8.94
C LEU A 36 -2.33 -4.31 9.91
N LYS A 37 -2.84 -5.53 9.70
CA LYS A 37 -3.82 -6.18 10.58
C LYS A 37 -3.30 -6.43 12.00
N LYS A 38 -1.99 -6.58 12.19
CA LYS A 38 -1.39 -6.64 13.55
C LYS A 38 -1.50 -5.32 14.30
N ILE A 39 -1.48 -4.20 13.58
CA ILE A 39 -1.49 -2.84 14.13
C ILE A 39 -2.94 -2.32 14.22
N TYR A 40 -3.76 -2.64 13.23
CA TYR A 40 -5.15 -2.18 13.07
C TYR A 40 -6.10 -3.38 12.96
N PRO A 41 -6.22 -4.24 13.99
CA PRO A 41 -6.97 -5.49 13.89
C PRO A 41 -8.49 -5.30 13.70
N ASN A 42 -9.02 -4.15 14.13
CA ASN A 42 -10.45 -3.86 14.16
C ASN A 42 -10.84 -2.63 13.31
N THR A 43 -9.91 -2.09 12.53
CA THR A 43 -10.16 -0.88 11.73
C THR A 43 -10.38 -1.28 10.28
N ALA A 44 -11.56 -0.99 9.75
CA ALA A 44 -11.81 -1.12 8.32
C ALA A 44 -11.14 0.03 7.58
N GLU A 45 -10.29 -0.29 6.60
CA GLU A 45 -9.67 0.69 5.74
C GLU A 45 -10.63 1.19 4.66
N ARG A 46 -10.48 2.47 4.32
CA ARG A 46 -10.95 2.99 3.03
C ARG A 46 -9.84 2.79 2.01
N HIS A 47 -10.05 1.88 1.08
CA HIS A 47 -9.08 1.52 0.06
C HIS A 47 -9.41 2.19 -1.28
N TYR A 48 -8.43 2.89 -1.85
CA TYR A 48 -8.51 3.58 -3.12
C TYR A 48 -7.60 2.89 -4.14
N GLY A 49 -8.20 2.17 -5.09
CA GLY A 49 -7.47 1.47 -6.16
C GLY A 49 -7.44 2.26 -7.47
N THR A 50 -6.48 1.91 -8.33
CA THR A 50 -6.41 2.39 -9.71
C THR A 50 -7.48 1.73 -10.58
N ILE A 51 -7.98 2.46 -11.58
CA ILE A 51 -8.93 1.91 -12.57
C ILE A 51 -8.21 0.92 -13.50
N ILE A 52 -6.99 1.28 -13.91
CA ILE A 52 -6.11 0.43 -14.73
C ILE A 52 -4.83 0.27 -13.93
N LYS A 53 -4.49 -0.99 -13.62
CA LYS A 53 -3.28 -1.34 -12.88
C LYS A 53 -2.04 -0.88 -13.62
N PHE A 54 -0.99 -0.51 -12.88
CA PHE A 54 0.23 0.02 -13.47
C PHE A 54 0.88 -0.96 -14.45
N MET A 55 0.95 -2.24 -14.05
CA MET A 55 1.47 -3.33 -14.88
C MET A 55 0.70 -3.55 -16.20
N LEU A 56 -0.55 -3.08 -16.28
CA LEU A 56 -1.39 -3.14 -17.48
C LEU A 56 -1.33 -1.84 -18.33
N GLY A 57 -0.37 -0.96 -18.06
CA GLY A 57 -0.21 0.32 -18.75
C GLY A 57 -0.99 1.48 -18.12
N GLY A 58 -1.44 1.34 -16.86
CA GLY A 58 -1.96 2.45 -16.07
C GLY A 58 -0.92 3.55 -15.83
N LYS A 59 -1.37 4.76 -15.49
CA LYS A 59 -0.50 5.94 -15.24
C LYS A 59 -0.06 6.11 -13.79
N ASP A 60 -0.67 5.33 -12.91
CA ASP A 60 -0.59 5.47 -11.46
C ASP A 60 0.13 4.24 -10.91
N PRO A 61 1.39 4.37 -10.44
CA PRO A 61 2.18 3.21 -10.00
C PRO A 61 1.68 2.56 -8.72
N LEU A 62 1.00 3.31 -7.85
CA LEU A 62 0.43 2.75 -6.62
C LEU A 62 -0.92 2.14 -6.97
N ASP A 63 -0.98 0.82 -7.05
CA ASP A 63 -2.19 0.07 -7.39
C ASP A 63 -3.26 0.11 -6.28
N GLY A 64 -2.89 0.57 -5.09
CA GLY A 64 -3.78 0.81 -3.97
C GLY A 64 -3.23 1.85 -2.99
N ILE A 65 -4.12 2.60 -2.34
CA ILE A 65 -3.81 3.44 -1.19
C ILE A 65 -4.92 3.23 -0.15
N SER A 66 -4.54 2.74 1.03
CA SER A 66 -5.45 2.52 2.15
C SER A 66 -5.35 3.65 3.16
N ILE A 67 -6.49 4.09 3.69
CA ILE A 67 -6.57 5.07 4.76
C ILE A 67 -7.26 4.43 5.97
N TYR A 68 -6.56 4.46 7.11
CA TYR A 68 -6.99 3.92 8.40
C TYR A 68 -7.25 5.06 9.39
N ASP A 69 -8.24 4.85 10.25
CA ASP A 69 -8.55 5.75 11.36
C ASP A 69 -7.72 5.33 12.56
N ASN A 70 -7.01 6.27 13.17
CA ASN A 70 -6.21 6.00 14.36
C ASN A 70 -6.62 6.93 15.51
N SER A 71 -7.07 6.33 16.61
CA SER A 71 -7.54 7.02 17.81
C SER A 71 -6.63 6.82 19.04
N GLU A 72 -5.50 6.09 18.90
CA GLU A 72 -4.57 5.82 20.01
C GLU A 72 -3.74 7.05 20.41
N GLN A 73 -3.77 8.11 19.60
CA GLN A 73 -3.08 9.39 19.81
C GLN A 73 -4.06 10.55 19.53
N GLU A 74 -3.53 11.74 19.18
CA GLU A 74 -4.34 12.71 18.45
C GLU A 74 -4.91 12.03 17.21
N PHE A 75 -6.22 12.20 16.99
CA PHE A 75 -6.90 11.53 15.89
C PHE A 75 -6.23 11.90 14.56
N HIS A 76 -5.79 10.88 13.83
CA HIS A 76 -5.19 11.05 12.53
C HIS A 76 -5.56 9.90 11.59
N ARG A 77 -5.47 10.19 10.30
CA ARG A 77 -5.56 9.23 9.21
C ARG A 77 -4.17 8.66 8.95
N TYR A 78 -4.02 7.35 9.11
CA TYR A 78 -2.82 6.65 8.71
C TYR A 78 -2.98 6.12 7.29
N VAL A 79 -2.19 6.68 6.37
CA VAL A 79 -2.25 6.41 4.93
C VAL A 79 -1.12 5.46 4.56
N VAL A 80 -1.40 4.44 3.77
CA VAL A 80 -0.44 3.42 3.32
C VAL A 80 -0.62 3.14 1.84
N SER A 81 0.46 3.17 1.07
CA SER A 81 0.44 2.79 -0.33
C SER A 81 0.63 1.28 -0.55
N TYR A 82 0.24 0.83 -1.73
CA TYR A 82 0.50 -0.49 -2.29
C TYR A 82 0.98 -0.26 -3.72
N GLY A 83 2.20 -0.66 -4.04
CA GLY A 83 2.75 -0.62 -5.40
C GLY A 83 4.18 -0.15 -5.49
N MET A 84 4.80 0.27 -4.38
CA MET A 84 6.25 0.44 -4.33
C MET A 84 6.96 -0.90 -4.10
N SER A 85 6.31 -1.83 -3.41
CA SER A 85 6.73 -3.23 -3.32
C SER A 85 6.20 -4.06 -4.49
N GLU A 86 6.79 -5.24 -4.70
CA GLU A 86 6.25 -6.22 -5.65
C GLU A 86 4.97 -6.85 -5.07
N LEU A 87 3.81 -6.41 -5.58
CA LEU A 87 2.51 -6.82 -5.06
C LEU A 87 2.11 -8.21 -5.55
N TYR A 88 2.38 -8.49 -6.81
CA TYR A 88 1.88 -9.67 -7.53
C TYR A 88 2.90 -10.79 -7.54
N TYR A 89 2.42 -12.01 -7.77
CA TYR A 89 3.30 -13.16 -7.83
C TYR A 89 4.28 -13.04 -9.00
N ASP A 90 5.56 -12.99 -8.67
CA ASP A 90 6.66 -13.06 -9.62
C ASP A 90 7.74 -14.00 -9.05
N LEU A 91 7.89 -15.15 -9.70
CA LEU A 91 8.83 -16.18 -9.27
C LEU A 91 10.29 -15.69 -9.25
N ASP A 92 10.62 -14.70 -10.07
CA ASP A 92 11.95 -14.11 -10.10
C ASP A 92 12.18 -13.15 -8.94
N SER A 93 11.13 -12.77 -8.22
CA SER A 93 11.21 -11.97 -7.01
C SER A 93 11.40 -12.78 -5.73
N ALA A 94 11.28 -14.10 -5.80
CA ALA A 94 11.71 -14.99 -4.73
C ALA A 94 13.24 -14.91 -4.52
N ASP A 95 13.68 -15.13 -3.27
CA ASP A 95 15.09 -15.08 -2.84
C ASP A 95 15.83 -13.74 -3.07
N LYS A 96 15.15 -12.68 -3.52
CA LYS A 96 15.71 -11.31 -3.57
C LYS A 96 15.80 -10.71 -2.16
N GLU A 97 16.75 -9.79 -1.98
CA GLU A 97 16.92 -9.06 -0.70
C GLU A 97 15.72 -8.15 -0.40
N PHE A 98 15.11 -7.58 -1.44
CA PHE A 98 13.97 -6.66 -1.33
C PHE A 98 12.88 -6.98 -2.35
N SER A 99 11.62 -6.73 -1.95
CA SER A 99 10.45 -6.75 -2.82
C SER A 99 10.28 -5.40 -3.52
N GLY A 100 10.33 -5.36 -4.86
CA GLY A 100 10.22 -4.12 -5.64
C GLY A 100 11.27 -3.07 -5.22
N TRP A 101 10.80 -1.87 -4.85
CA TRP A 101 11.63 -0.80 -4.29
C TRP A 101 12.01 -1.01 -2.81
N GLY A 102 11.47 -2.05 -2.16
CA GLY A 102 11.80 -2.43 -0.78
C GLY A 102 11.05 -1.67 0.31
N TYR A 103 10.06 -0.86 -0.04
CA TYR A 103 9.26 -0.08 0.91
C TYR A 103 7.86 0.22 0.36
N GLU A 104 6.99 0.75 1.24
CA GLU A 104 5.75 1.44 0.87
C GLU A 104 5.74 2.85 1.48
N PHE A 105 5.05 3.78 0.83
CA PHE A 105 4.83 5.12 1.38
C PHE A 105 3.80 5.08 2.50
N THR A 106 4.06 5.87 3.53
CA THR A 106 3.13 6.04 4.65
C THR A 106 3.06 7.51 5.07
N MET A 107 1.89 7.97 5.50
CA MET A 107 1.68 9.31 6.06
C MET A 107 0.72 9.26 7.25
N ARG A 108 0.88 10.20 8.20
CA ARG A 108 -0.07 10.45 9.29
C ARG A 108 -0.62 11.85 9.11
N ILE A 109 -1.93 11.98 8.88
CA ILE A 109 -2.58 13.24 8.52
C ILE A 109 -3.70 13.52 9.52
N VAL A 110 -3.63 14.66 10.20
CA VAL A 110 -4.77 15.17 10.97
C VAL A 110 -5.83 15.65 9.97
N PRO A 111 -7.11 15.23 10.09
CA PRO A 111 -8.16 15.68 9.18
C PRO A 111 -8.31 17.20 9.17
N PHE A 112 -8.53 17.77 7.99
CA PHE A 112 -8.73 19.21 7.82
C PHE A 112 -10.19 19.52 7.52
N ALA A 113 -10.76 20.54 8.19
CA ALA A 113 -12.19 20.81 8.18
C ALA A 113 -12.80 21.04 6.78
N ASP A 114 -12.01 21.51 5.81
CA ASP A 114 -12.48 21.75 4.44
C ASP A 114 -12.31 20.53 3.52
N ASP A 115 -11.67 19.45 3.98
CA ASP A 115 -11.64 18.20 3.25
C ASP A 115 -13.05 17.61 3.16
N LYS A 116 -13.37 17.03 2.00
CA LYS A 116 -14.68 16.41 1.76
C LYS A 116 -14.80 15.10 2.53
N ASP A 117 -16.03 14.78 2.92
CA ASP A 117 -16.33 13.49 3.54
C ASP A 117 -16.23 12.34 2.53
N ALA A 118 -16.06 11.13 3.05
CA ALA A 118 -16.11 9.89 2.30
C ALA A 118 -17.04 8.89 2.99
N GLU A 119 -17.68 8.02 2.21
CA GLU A 119 -18.46 6.91 2.76
C GLU A 119 -17.52 5.72 2.99
N ASN A 120 -17.67 5.06 4.14
CA ASN A 120 -17.03 3.79 4.45
C ASN A 120 -17.79 2.63 3.79
N LYS A 121 -17.17 1.45 3.72
CA LYS A 121 -17.79 0.24 3.13
C LYS A 121 -19.11 -0.18 3.81
N ASP A 122 -19.30 0.20 5.07
CA ASP A 122 -20.50 -0.11 5.85
C ASP A 122 -21.60 0.98 5.77
N GLY A 123 -21.41 2.01 4.94
CA GLY A 123 -22.33 3.13 4.77
C GLY A 123 -22.19 4.24 5.83
N SER A 124 -21.28 4.10 6.80
CA SER A 124 -20.95 5.19 7.72
C SER A 124 -20.09 6.26 7.03
N MET A 125 -20.07 7.48 7.57
CA MET A 125 -19.28 8.58 6.99
C MET A 125 -17.93 8.76 7.70
N ALA A 126 -16.87 8.82 6.91
CA ALA A 126 -15.57 9.35 7.31
C ALA A 126 -15.52 10.84 6.98
N TYR A 127 -15.62 11.68 8.01
CA TYR A 127 -15.59 13.14 7.82
C TYR A 127 -14.18 13.64 7.50
N ASN A 128 -14.07 14.64 6.63
CA ASN A 128 -12.79 15.28 6.31
C ASN A 128 -11.72 14.30 5.80
N GLU A 129 -12.03 13.57 4.73
CA GLU A 129 -11.14 12.59 4.13
C GLU A 129 -10.03 13.28 3.32
N PRO A 130 -8.74 13.06 3.63
CA PRO A 130 -7.63 13.76 2.97
C PRO A 130 -7.31 13.18 1.59
N ARG A 131 -8.29 13.15 0.67
CA ARG A 131 -8.15 12.53 -0.67
C ARG A 131 -7.04 13.14 -1.52
N TRP A 132 -6.62 14.37 -1.22
CA TRP A 132 -5.48 15.00 -1.89
C TRP A 132 -4.18 14.21 -1.70
N VAL A 133 -4.05 13.45 -0.59
CA VAL A 133 -2.87 12.64 -0.29
C VAL A 133 -2.66 11.52 -1.31
N ILE A 134 -3.75 11.02 -1.90
CA ILE A 134 -3.73 9.97 -2.94
C ILE A 134 -2.95 10.51 -4.15
N ASN A 135 -3.31 11.70 -4.63
CA ASN A 135 -2.64 12.33 -5.76
C ASN A 135 -1.18 12.69 -5.43
N LEU A 136 -0.91 13.14 -4.20
CA LEU A 136 0.46 13.41 -3.76
C LEU A 136 1.32 12.15 -3.83
N MET A 137 0.87 11.05 -3.23
CA MET A 137 1.60 9.79 -3.21
C MET A 137 1.81 9.23 -4.63
N GLN A 138 0.80 9.29 -5.50
CA GLN A 138 0.96 8.88 -6.90
C GLN A 138 1.99 9.74 -7.65
N ASN A 139 2.03 11.05 -7.39
CA ASN A 139 3.04 11.93 -8.00
C ASN A 139 4.46 11.58 -7.54
N ILE A 140 4.64 11.27 -6.26
CA ILE A 140 5.93 10.83 -5.73
C ILE A 140 6.30 9.47 -6.34
N ALA A 141 5.36 8.53 -6.42
CA ALA A 141 5.59 7.22 -7.03
C ALA A 141 6.03 7.36 -8.49
N ARG A 142 5.32 8.16 -9.29
CA ARG A 142 5.72 8.45 -10.68
C ARG A 142 7.13 8.98 -10.77
N TYR A 143 7.51 9.94 -9.92
CA TYR A 143 8.87 10.45 -9.89
C TYR A 143 9.89 9.34 -9.65
N VAL A 144 9.66 8.47 -8.65
CA VAL A 144 10.56 7.35 -8.35
C VAL A 144 10.69 6.41 -9.55
N TYR A 145 9.57 6.04 -10.18
CA TYR A 145 9.56 5.17 -11.36
C TYR A 145 10.23 5.81 -12.59
N ASP A 146 10.02 7.11 -12.82
CA ASP A 146 10.56 7.83 -13.98
C ASP A 146 12.07 8.08 -13.85
N THR A 147 12.58 8.33 -12.64
CA THR A 147 13.97 8.72 -12.45
C THR A 147 14.85 7.65 -11.81
N GLY A 148 14.26 6.58 -11.26
CA GLY A 148 14.96 5.60 -10.44
C GLY A 148 15.55 6.17 -9.15
N ASN A 149 15.11 7.36 -8.71
CA ASN A 149 15.63 8.01 -7.50
C ASN A 149 14.70 7.71 -6.34
N TYR A 150 15.03 6.72 -5.53
CA TYR A 150 14.27 6.31 -4.34
C TYR A 150 14.83 6.91 -3.03
N GLY A 151 15.80 7.82 -3.14
CA GLY A 151 16.55 8.36 -2.01
C GLY A 151 17.58 7.34 -1.53
N SER A 152 18.87 7.65 -1.65
CA SER A 152 19.90 6.89 -0.95
C SER A 152 19.66 7.06 0.55
N VAL A 153 19.20 6.00 1.21
CA VAL A 153 19.17 5.91 2.68
C VAL A 153 20.53 5.43 3.16
#